data_AF-A0A925ZQQ8-F1
#
_entry.id   AF-A0A925ZQQ8-F1
#
_cell.length_a   1.000
_cell.length_b   1.000
_cell.length_c   1.000
_cell.angle_alpha   90.00
_cell.angle_beta   90.00
_cell.angle_gamma   90.00
#
_symmetry.space_group_name_H-M   'P 1'
#
loop_
_entity.id
_entity.type
_entity.pdbx_description
1 polymer ?
#
loop_
_entity_poly.entity_id
_entity_poly.type
_entity_poly.pdbx_seq_one_letter_code
_entity_poly.pdbx_strand_id
1 'polypeptide(L)'
;SESALAAEGFWGRRFLARVATQLPARDTDEYAPLPADHALRAMADAPLPWLSHLTPAQLGKAAALRLGKLWGLGPEDLPSGERRVRELLLSRIELHSGEVKRELRVAEILLKRGKIAGVSLLGKRDHYGCDHLIIADVRLLLDDSLLGDATPRALLGALGAIAPAANRFVMHVEIDERGVTPAFGGMALLSPEEGLGGADDGFVPDRAHGVGHIYVRSEAGSAENLRRFSITRIIAVDEPLHDQRERILGELDERGVLPFAGPWIRMCHSPHDGREAEDGDGNPLDELGAGTAMSLPMSSIWFTEGEPLLGVGLLPAATGIRGLGVACRASLPGLGLEGEFAAGAAAAATVASPARSPLSRSSLLSKA
;
A
#
# COMPACT_ATOMS: atom_id res chain seq x y z
N SER A 1 27.74 3.58 -3.19
CA SER A 1 26.30 3.77 -3.47
C SER A 1 25.54 3.21 -2.29
N GLU A 2 25.22 4.08 -1.34
CA GLU A 2 24.36 3.78 -0.18
C GLU A 2 22.91 3.93 -0.62
N SER A 3 22.10 2.92 -0.33
CA SER A 3 20.78 2.71 -0.90
C SER A 3 19.71 3.62 -0.30
N ALA A 4 18.66 3.84 -1.10
CA ALA A 4 17.40 4.53 -0.85
C ALA A 4 17.22 5.18 0.52
N LEU A 5 17.26 6.52 0.51
CA LEU A 5 16.58 7.39 1.47
C LEU A 5 16.81 7.05 2.96
N ALA A 6 17.93 6.44 3.30
CA ALA A 6 18.44 6.44 4.66
C ALA A 6 19.53 7.51 4.73
N ALA A 7 19.27 8.59 5.46
CA ALA A 7 20.22 9.67 5.68
C ALA A 7 21.37 9.25 6.62
N GLU A 8 21.88 8.04 6.44
CA GLU A 8 22.94 7.49 7.28
C GLU A 8 24.28 8.10 6.89
N GLY A 9 25.04 8.51 7.91
CA GLY A 9 26.32 9.16 7.72
C GLY A 9 26.26 10.57 7.12
N PHE A 10 27.44 11.19 7.05
CA PHE A 10 27.59 12.55 6.55
C PHE A 10 27.27 12.67 5.05
N TRP A 11 27.70 11.69 4.24
CA TRP A 11 27.55 11.71 2.79
C TRP A 11 26.10 11.46 2.36
N GLY A 12 25.39 10.53 3.01
CA GLY A 12 23.95 10.33 2.80
C GLY A 12 23.15 11.60 3.07
N ARG A 13 23.38 12.26 4.22
CA ARG A 13 22.73 13.54 4.55
C ARG A 13 23.03 14.65 3.53
N ARG A 14 24.29 14.81 3.13
CA ARG A 14 24.68 15.82 2.13
C ARG A 14 24.06 15.54 0.76
N PHE A 15 24.00 14.27 0.36
CA PHE A 15 23.34 13.87 -0.88
C PHE A 15 21.85 14.21 -0.84
N LEU A 16 21.15 13.85 0.23
CA LEU A 16 19.72 14.13 0.38
C LEU A 16 19.42 15.62 0.45
N ALA A 17 20.23 16.42 1.16
CA ALA A 17 20.09 17.87 1.16
C ALA A 17 20.24 18.45 -0.25
N ARG A 18 21.21 17.95 -1.04
CA ARG A 18 21.38 18.36 -2.44
C ARG A 18 20.17 17.97 -3.30
N VAL A 19 19.65 16.75 -3.15
CA VAL A 19 18.45 16.32 -3.88
C VAL A 19 17.25 17.18 -3.49
N ALA A 20 17.04 17.47 -2.20
CA ALA A 20 15.95 18.30 -1.72
C ALA A 20 15.95 19.69 -2.39
N THR A 21 17.13 20.30 -2.58
CA THR A 21 17.24 21.61 -3.28
C THR A 21 16.90 21.56 -4.77
N GLN A 22 16.79 20.37 -5.37
CA GLN A 22 16.43 20.18 -6.78
C GLN A 22 14.95 19.85 -6.98
N LEU A 23 14.21 19.55 -5.91
CA LEU A 23 12.79 19.24 -5.98
C LEU A 23 11.98 20.54 -6.03
N PRO A 24 10.81 20.54 -6.71
CA PRO A 24 9.88 21.65 -6.63
C PRO A 24 9.47 21.91 -5.17
N ALA A 25 9.32 23.18 -4.82
CA ALA A 25 8.83 23.58 -3.51
C ALA A 25 7.39 23.06 -3.31
N ARG A 26 7.02 22.76 -2.06
CA ARG A 26 5.71 22.16 -1.73
C ARG A 26 4.54 23.07 -2.11
N ASP A 27 4.76 24.38 -2.08
CA ASP A 27 3.81 25.45 -2.42
C ASP A 27 3.81 25.83 -3.90
N THR A 28 4.55 25.10 -4.75
CA THR A 28 4.50 25.32 -6.20
C THR A 28 3.10 25.02 -6.73
N ASP A 29 2.46 25.99 -7.39
CA ASP A 29 1.16 25.80 -8.05
C ASP A 29 1.37 25.50 -9.56
N GLU A 30 1.30 24.23 -9.92
CA GLU A 30 1.39 23.71 -11.28
C GLU A 30 0.12 23.94 -12.11
N TYR A 31 -1.01 24.20 -11.45
CA TYR A 31 -2.30 24.36 -12.10
C TYR A 31 -2.65 25.83 -12.32
N ALA A 32 -1.80 26.77 -11.89
CA ALA A 32 -1.98 28.18 -12.22
C ALA A 32 -2.11 28.37 -13.74
N PRO A 33 -3.06 29.20 -14.22
CA PRO A 33 -3.86 30.16 -13.46
C PRO A 33 -5.25 29.65 -13.02
N LEU A 34 -5.51 28.34 -13.00
CA LEU A 34 -6.82 27.82 -12.60
C LEU A 34 -7.17 28.30 -11.18
N PRO A 35 -8.43 28.72 -10.91
CA PRO A 35 -8.88 29.00 -9.55
C PRO A 35 -8.67 27.82 -8.59
N ALA A 36 -8.52 28.07 -7.29
CA ALA A 36 -8.27 27.01 -6.29
C ALA A 36 -9.40 25.98 -6.19
N ASP A 37 -10.64 26.42 -6.44
CA ASP A 37 -11.87 25.63 -6.47
C ASP A 37 -12.18 25.01 -7.86
N HIS A 38 -11.28 25.16 -8.82
CA HIS A 38 -11.51 24.66 -10.17
C HIS A 38 -11.55 23.13 -10.20
N ALA A 39 -12.62 22.53 -10.76
CA ALA A 39 -12.85 21.09 -10.78
C ALA A 39 -11.66 20.26 -11.33
N LEU A 40 -10.94 20.77 -12.34
CA LEU A 40 -9.74 20.09 -12.87
C LEU A 40 -8.62 19.90 -11.82
N ARG A 41 -8.51 20.76 -10.82
CA ARG A 41 -7.54 20.59 -9.72
C ARG A 41 -7.93 19.37 -8.88
N ALA A 42 -9.21 19.29 -8.47
CA ALA A 42 -9.74 18.14 -7.76
C ALA A 42 -9.60 16.84 -8.56
N MET A 43 -9.86 16.88 -9.87
CA MET A 43 -9.68 15.72 -10.76
C MET A 43 -8.22 15.27 -10.87
N ALA A 44 -7.27 16.21 -10.86
CA ALA A 44 -5.85 15.88 -10.98
C ALA A 44 -5.27 15.29 -9.69
N ASP A 45 -5.79 15.70 -8.53
CA ASP A 45 -5.39 15.18 -7.23
C ASP A 45 -6.16 13.91 -6.83
N ALA A 46 -7.36 13.70 -7.42
CA ALA A 46 -8.20 12.56 -7.12
C ALA A 46 -7.40 11.25 -7.11
N PRO A 47 -6.58 10.89 -8.13
CA PRO A 47 -5.87 9.60 -8.18
C PRO A 47 -4.91 9.30 -7.02
N LEU A 48 -4.45 10.32 -6.29
CA LEU A 48 -3.31 10.22 -5.36
C LEU A 48 -3.49 9.24 -4.19
N PRO A 49 -4.67 9.15 -3.51
CA PRO A 49 -4.92 8.18 -2.45
C PRO A 49 -4.83 6.73 -2.92
N TRP A 50 -5.03 6.44 -4.21
CA TRP A 50 -4.91 5.08 -4.75
C TRP A 50 -3.50 4.76 -5.24
N LEU A 51 -2.80 5.76 -5.78
CA LEU A 51 -1.47 5.58 -6.35
C LEU A 51 -0.34 5.65 -5.32
N SER A 52 -0.55 6.30 -4.17
CA SER A 52 0.44 6.42 -3.11
C SER A 52 -0.04 5.79 -1.81
N HIS A 53 0.85 5.28 -0.97
CA HIS A 53 0.53 4.78 0.38
C HIS A 53 0.66 5.86 1.44
N LEU A 54 0.75 7.14 1.06
CA LEU A 54 0.90 8.29 1.96
C LEU A 54 -0.32 9.19 1.78
N THR A 55 -0.78 9.86 2.84
CA THR A 55 -1.85 10.87 2.68
C THR A 55 -1.42 11.92 1.63
N PRO A 56 -2.30 12.30 0.68
CA PRO A 56 -1.95 13.28 -0.35
C PRO A 56 -1.48 14.61 0.25
N ALA A 57 -1.97 15.00 1.43
CA ALA A 57 -1.55 16.21 2.12
C ALA A 57 -0.06 16.22 2.46
N GLN A 58 0.56 15.06 2.73
CA GLN A 58 1.98 14.94 3.04
C GLN A 58 2.85 14.58 1.83
N LEU A 59 2.24 14.39 0.66
CA LEU A 59 2.96 14.01 -0.54
C LEU A 59 3.83 15.17 -1.04
N GLY A 60 5.09 14.89 -1.32
CA GLY A 60 5.99 15.86 -1.93
C GLY A 60 5.55 16.21 -3.34
N LYS A 61 5.75 17.46 -3.76
CA LYS A 61 5.26 17.96 -5.05
C LYS A 61 5.77 17.16 -6.25
N ALA A 62 7.05 16.80 -6.25
CA ALA A 62 7.64 15.96 -7.29
C ALA A 62 6.95 14.59 -7.39
N ALA A 63 6.58 13.99 -6.25
CA ALA A 63 5.93 12.69 -6.21
C ALA A 63 4.49 12.78 -6.71
N ALA A 64 3.72 13.78 -6.27
CA ALA A 64 2.38 14.04 -6.76
C ALA A 64 2.36 14.19 -8.30
N LEU A 65 3.23 15.05 -8.85
CA LEU A 65 3.35 15.26 -10.30
C LEU A 65 3.78 13.98 -11.04
N ARG A 66 4.69 13.20 -10.46
CA ARG A 66 5.12 11.91 -11.05
C ARG A 66 3.92 10.95 -11.12
N LEU A 67 3.19 10.77 -10.03
CA LEU A 67 2.04 9.87 -9.97
C LEU A 67 0.91 10.34 -10.91
N GLY A 68 0.60 11.65 -10.91
CA GLY A 68 -0.37 12.23 -11.83
C GLY A 68 0.01 12.04 -13.31
N LYS A 69 1.30 12.18 -13.64
CA LYS A 69 1.80 11.88 -15.00
C LYS A 69 1.67 10.40 -15.35
N LEU A 70 2.01 9.50 -14.43
CA LEU A 70 1.86 8.05 -14.64
C LEU A 70 0.40 7.68 -14.87
N TRP A 71 -0.52 8.30 -14.11
CA TRP A 71 -1.95 8.14 -14.29
C TRP A 71 -2.43 8.65 -15.66
N GLY A 72 -1.98 9.84 -16.06
CA GLY A 72 -2.39 10.48 -17.31
C GLY A 72 -1.92 9.76 -18.58
N LEU A 73 -0.88 8.93 -18.49
CA LEU A 73 -0.49 8.01 -19.57
C LEU A 73 -1.48 6.84 -19.73
N GLY A 74 -2.38 6.65 -18.77
CA GLY A 74 -3.29 5.52 -18.67
C GLY A 74 -2.63 4.34 -17.97
N PRO A 75 -3.34 3.60 -17.10
CA PRO A 75 -2.85 2.34 -16.60
C PRO A 75 -2.75 1.34 -17.76
N GLU A 76 -1.54 0.93 -18.13
CA GLU A 76 -1.37 -0.31 -18.88
C GLU A 76 -1.61 -1.46 -17.92
N ASP A 77 -2.79 -2.06 -18.03
CA ASP A 77 -3.16 -3.14 -17.16
C ASP A 77 -2.33 -4.37 -17.48
N LEU A 78 -1.58 -4.83 -16.48
CA LEU A 78 -1.00 -6.16 -16.54
C LEU A 78 -2.15 -7.17 -16.46
N PRO A 79 -2.29 -8.11 -17.42
CA PRO A 79 -3.27 -9.17 -17.32
C PRO A 79 -3.12 -9.92 -15.99
N SER A 80 -4.22 -10.11 -15.26
CA SER A 80 -4.24 -10.68 -13.90
C SER A 80 -3.55 -9.83 -12.81
N GLY A 81 -3.23 -8.57 -13.08
CA GLY A 81 -2.85 -7.55 -12.10
C GLY A 81 -1.69 -7.93 -11.17
N GLU A 82 -1.77 -7.48 -9.93
CA GLU A 82 -0.76 -7.72 -8.88
C GLU A 82 -0.51 -9.22 -8.64
N ARG A 83 -1.54 -10.07 -8.78
CA ARG A 83 -1.40 -11.54 -8.64
C ARG A 83 -0.35 -12.07 -9.61
N ARG A 84 -0.36 -11.62 -10.87
CA ARG A 84 0.61 -12.06 -11.87
C ARG A 84 2.03 -11.58 -11.54
N VAL A 85 2.18 -10.33 -11.10
CA VAL A 85 3.48 -9.81 -10.64
C VAL A 85 4.02 -10.66 -9.50
N ARG A 86 3.19 -10.95 -8.50
CA ARG A 86 3.55 -11.79 -7.35
C ARG A 86 3.97 -13.19 -7.79
N GLU A 87 3.19 -13.85 -8.65
CA GLU A 87 3.52 -15.17 -9.19
C GLU A 87 4.87 -15.16 -9.91
N LEU A 88 5.14 -14.17 -10.75
CA LEU A 88 6.43 -14.03 -11.44
C LEU A 88 7.58 -13.87 -10.44
N LEU A 89 7.41 -13.06 -9.40
CA LEU A 89 8.44 -12.86 -8.37
C LEU A 89 8.68 -14.13 -7.55
N LEU A 90 7.63 -14.85 -7.14
CA LEU A 90 7.76 -16.12 -6.42
C LEU A 90 8.46 -17.18 -7.27
N SER A 91 8.06 -17.32 -8.54
CA SER A 91 8.73 -18.22 -9.48
C SER A 91 10.20 -17.88 -9.67
N ARG A 92 10.57 -16.60 -9.64
CA ARG A 92 11.99 -16.18 -9.68
C ARG A 92 12.75 -16.56 -8.42
N ILE A 93 12.14 -16.46 -7.24
CA ILE A 93 12.74 -16.91 -5.98
C ILE A 93 13.04 -18.41 -6.07
N GLU A 94 12.05 -19.22 -6.46
CA GLU A 94 12.18 -20.68 -6.58
C GLU A 94 13.22 -21.08 -7.64
N LEU A 95 13.22 -20.42 -8.80
CA LEU A 95 14.19 -20.63 -9.87
C LEU A 95 15.65 -20.42 -9.39
N HIS A 96 15.86 -19.48 -8.47
CA HIS A 96 17.16 -19.20 -7.89
C HIS A 96 17.40 -19.94 -6.56
N SER A 97 16.78 -21.11 -6.39
CA SER A 97 16.92 -21.99 -5.21
C SER A 97 16.45 -21.38 -3.89
N GLY A 98 15.66 -20.30 -3.95
CA GLY A 98 14.97 -19.76 -2.79
C GLY A 98 13.75 -20.61 -2.42
N GLU A 99 13.35 -20.53 -1.16
CA GLU A 99 12.19 -21.26 -0.64
C GLU A 99 11.10 -20.30 -0.16
N VAL A 100 9.85 -20.64 -0.46
CA VAL A 100 8.67 -19.86 -0.05
C VAL A 100 7.82 -20.70 0.90
N LYS A 101 7.65 -20.22 2.13
CA LYS A 101 6.80 -20.87 3.15
C LYS A 101 5.58 -20.01 3.45
N ARG A 102 4.40 -20.38 2.93
CA ARG A 102 3.17 -19.55 2.99
C ARG A 102 2.45 -19.60 4.34
N GLU A 103 2.50 -20.74 5.02
CA GLU A 103 1.71 -20.99 6.23
C GLU A 103 2.50 -20.81 7.53
N LEU A 104 3.74 -20.35 7.45
CA LEU A 104 4.59 -20.16 8.61
C LEU A 104 4.48 -18.72 9.11
N ARG A 105 4.28 -18.57 10.42
CA ARG A 105 4.31 -17.28 11.11
C ARG A 105 5.59 -17.16 11.92
N VAL A 106 6.22 -16.00 11.88
CA VAL A 106 7.36 -15.68 12.75
C VAL A 106 6.83 -15.44 14.15
N ALA A 107 7.44 -16.09 15.15
CA ALA A 107 7.10 -15.91 16.56
C ALA A 107 8.05 -14.93 17.25
N GLU A 108 9.35 -14.98 16.92
CA GLU A 108 10.37 -14.14 17.54
C GLU A 108 11.51 -13.86 16.56
N ILE A 109 12.11 -12.67 16.65
CA ILE A 109 13.36 -12.33 15.97
C ILE A 109 14.52 -12.53 16.94
N LEU A 110 15.45 -13.41 16.58
CA LEU A 110 16.57 -13.79 17.45
C LEU A 110 17.75 -12.85 17.23
N LEU A 111 18.21 -12.21 18.31
CA LEU A 111 19.34 -11.28 18.31
C LEU A 111 20.51 -11.83 19.11
N LYS A 112 21.73 -11.61 18.61
CA LYS A 112 22.98 -11.92 19.31
C LYS A 112 23.93 -10.74 19.22
N ARG A 113 24.21 -10.09 20.35
CA ARG A 113 25.12 -8.93 20.46
C ARG A 113 24.74 -7.78 19.49
N GLY A 114 23.44 -7.46 19.40
CA GLY A 114 22.93 -6.39 18.53
C GLY A 114 22.95 -6.70 17.02
N LYS A 115 23.18 -7.96 16.63
CA LYS A 115 23.05 -8.46 15.26
C LYS A 115 21.91 -9.48 15.18
N ILE A 116 21.23 -9.53 14.05
CA ILE A 116 20.35 -10.65 13.69
C ILE A 116 21.13 -11.96 13.72
N ALA A 117 20.53 -12.95 14.35
CA ALA A 117 21.00 -14.33 14.40
C ALA A 117 20.02 -15.30 13.74
N GLY A 118 18.73 -14.99 13.69
CA GLY A 118 17.71 -15.86 13.13
C GLY A 118 16.28 -15.47 13.46
N VAL A 119 15.35 -16.38 13.22
CA VAL A 119 13.94 -16.29 13.60
C VAL A 119 13.46 -17.61 14.21
N SER A 120 12.50 -17.53 15.14
CA SER A 120 11.69 -18.68 15.55
C SER A 120 10.33 -18.63 14.85
N LEU A 121 9.73 -19.80 14.60
CA LEU A 121 8.45 -19.91 13.90
C LEU A 121 7.39 -20.45 14.85
N LEU A 122 6.18 -19.88 14.77
CA LEU A 122 5.06 -20.30 15.59
C LEU A 122 4.73 -21.77 15.33
N GLY A 123 4.55 -22.54 16.41
CA GLY A 123 4.25 -23.97 16.35
C GLY A 123 5.46 -24.86 16.02
N LYS A 124 6.67 -24.30 15.85
CA LYS A 124 7.91 -25.07 15.67
C LYS A 124 8.88 -24.83 16.83
N ARG A 125 9.62 -25.88 17.19
CA ARG A 125 10.69 -25.78 18.21
C ARG A 125 12.03 -25.34 17.61
N ASP A 126 12.20 -25.48 16.30
CA ASP A 126 13.46 -25.17 15.63
C ASP A 126 13.65 -23.67 15.40
N HIS A 127 14.90 -23.23 15.49
CA HIS A 127 15.33 -21.89 15.14
C HIS A 127 15.97 -21.89 13.76
N TYR A 128 15.65 -20.87 12.95
CA TYR A 128 16.18 -20.68 11.61
C TYR A 128 17.23 -19.59 11.67
N GLY A 129 18.49 -19.96 11.54
CA GLY A 129 19.60 -18.99 11.54
C GLY A 129 19.64 -18.16 10.26
N CYS A 130 19.91 -16.87 10.36
CA CYS A 130 20.14 -16.01 9.20
C CYS A 130 21.15 -14.89 9.50
N ASP A 131 21.90 -14.48 8.48
CA ASP A 131 22.80 -13.32 8.56
C ASP A 131 22.09 -11.99 8.31
N HIS A 132 21.02 -12.05 7.52
CA HIS A 132 20.19 -10.93 7.14
C HIS A 132 18.71 -11.30 7.28
N LEU A 133 17.93 -10.37 7.81
CA LEU A 133 16.47 -10.45 7.88
C LEU A 133 15.89 -9.15 7.30
N ILE A 134 14.98 -9.28 6.33
CA ILE A 134 14.26 -8.15 5.74
C ILE A 134 12.79 -8.27 6.11
N ILE A 135 12.23 -7.23 6.72
CA ILE A 135 10.82 -7.19 7.09
C ILE A 135 10.04 -6.45 5.99
N ALA A 136 9.04 -7.15 5.44
CA ALA A 136 8.18 -6.64 4.37
C ALA A 136 6.81 -6.13 4.85
N ASP A 137 6.57 -6.15 6.16
CA ASP A 137 5.32 -5.69 6.77
C ASP A 137 5.64 -4.85 8.02
N VAL A 138 5.30 -3.56 7.97
CA VAL A 138 5.52 -2.63 9.08
C VAL A 138 4.74 -3.02 10.33
N ARG A 139 3.60 -3.71 10.20
CA ARG A 139 2.79 -4.12 11.36
C ARG A 139 3.54 -5.08 12.28
N LEU A 140 4.46 -5.87 11.71
CA LEU A 140 5.35 -6.75 12.49
C LEU A 140 6.39 -5.94 13.28
N LEU A 141 6.72 -4.72 12.86
CA LEU A 141 7.61 -3.83 13.63
C LEU A 141 6.86 -3.05 14.70
N LEU A 142 5.57 -2.82 14.50
CA LEU A 142 4.67 -2.19 15.48
C LEU A 142 4.19 -3.20 16.55
N ASP A 143 4.41 -4.49 16.33
CA ASP A 143 4.15 -5.53 17.32
C ASP A 143 5.35 -5.64 18.28
N ASP A 144 5.18 -5.07 19.47
CA ASP A 144 6.19 -5.05 20.53
C ASP A 144 6.73 -6.45 20.89
N SER A 145 6.00 -7.53 20.58
CA SER A 145 6.40 -8.89 20.90
C SER A 145 7.57 -9.42 20.07
N LEU A 146 7.84 -8.86 18.88
CA LEU A 146 8.81 -9.44 17.93
C LEU A 146 10.27 -9.03 18.18
N LEU A 147 10.49 -7.80 18.65
CA LEU A 147 11.82 -7.27 18.97
C LEU A 147 12.01 -6.97 20.46
N GLY A 148 10.91 -6.83 21.21
CA GLY A 148 10.92 -6.50 22.64
C GLY A 148 11.79 -5.27 22.96
N ASP A 149 12.52 -5.35 24.08
CA ASP A 149 13.39 -4.28 24.57
C ASP A 149 14.63 -4.01 23.69
N ALA A 150 14.89 -4.83 22.68
CA ALA A 150 16.06 -4.68 21.81
C ALA A 150 15.85 -3.66 20.68
N THR A 151 14.65 -3.09 20.55
CA THR A 151 14.31 -2.12 19.52
C THR A 151 15.08 -0.81 19.73
N PRO A 152 15.89 -0.35 18.75
CA PRO A 152 16.63 0.90 18.90
C PRO A 152 15.71 2.11 19.10
N ARG A 153 16.07 3.03 20.01
CA ARG A 153 15.28 4.25 20.28
C ARG A 153 14.94 5.07 19.04
N ALA A 154 15.86 5.16 18.08
CA ALA A 154 15.62 5.88 16.83
C ALA A 154 14.52 5.21 15.99
N LEU A 155 14.50 3.87 15.96
CA LEU A 155 13.46 3.11 15.29
C LEU A 155 12.13 3.22 16.01
N LEU A 156 12.12 3.14 17.35
CA LEU A 156 10.91 3.35 18.16
C LEU A 156 10.31 4.74 17.92
N GLY A 157 11.14 5.78 17.87
CA GLY A 157 10.69 7.14 17.57
C GLY A 157 10.09 7.27 16.17
N ALA A 158 10.72 6.64 15.16
CA ALA A 158 10.21 6.64 13.79
C ALA A 158 8.89 5.86 13.68
N LEU A 159 8.78 4.69 14.32
CA LEU A 159 7.57 3.87 14.33
C LEU A 159 6.43 4.57 15.07
N GLY A 160 6.71 5.18 16.22
CA GLY A 160 5.70 5.91 17.00
C GLY A 160 5.19 7.18 16.32
N ALA A 161 5.96 7.74 15.39
CA ALA A 161 5.52 8.88 14.59
C ALA A 161 4.60 8.49 13.42
N ILE A 162 4.56 7.22 13.03
CA ILE A 162 3.80 6.74 11.86
C ILE A 162 2.48 6.11 12.31
N ALA A 163 1.40 6.51 11.66
CA ALA A 163 0.07 5.96 11.92
C ALA A 163 -0.70 5.73 10.61
N PRO A 164 -1.63 4.78 10.56
CA PRO A 164 -2.61 4.75 9.49
C PRO A 164 -3.47 6.02 9.56
N ALA A 165 -3.61 6.71 8.43
CA ALA A 165 -4.49 7.87 8.26
C ALA A 165 -5.87 7.44 7.71
N ALA A 166 -5.87 6.44 6.82
CA ALA A 166 -7.05 5.88 6.20
C ALA A 166 -6.78 4.44 5.77
N ASN A 167 -7.83 3.73 5.36
CA ASN A 167 -7.74 2.37 4.83
C ASN A 167 -8.41 2.28 3.45
N ARG A 168 -7.93 1.36 2.62
CA ARG A 168 -8.58 1.01 1.36
C ARG A 168 -9.53 -0.15 1.58
N PHE A 169 -10.82 0.16 1.65
CA PHE A 169 -11.88 -0.83 1.63
C PHE A 169 -12.12 -1.26 0.19
N VAL A 170 -11.95 -2.55 -0.09
CA VAL A 170 -12.21 -3.15 -1.41
C VAL A 170 -13.49 -3.96 -1.36
N MET A 171 -14.30 -3.84 -2.41
CA MET A 171 -15.40 -4.75 -2.69
C MET A 171 -15.43 -5.10 -4.18
N HIS A 172 -15.97 -6.27 -4.47
CA HIS A 172 -16.18 -6.78 -5.81
C HIS A 172 -17.67 -6.99 -6.05
N VAL A 173 -18.14 -6.56 -7.22
CA VAL A 173 -19.53 -6.72 -7.62
C VAL A 173 -19.58 -7.34 -9.01
N GLU A 174 -20.36 -8.40 -9.20
CA GLU A 174 -20.73 -8.86 -10.54
C GLU A 174 -22.14 -8.39 -10.87
N ILE A 175 -22.27 -7.67 -11.98
CA ILE A 175 -23.50 -7.04 -12.43
C ILE A 175 -23.82 -7.56 -13.81
N ASP A 176 -25.08 -7.92 -14.04
CA ASP A 176 -25.60 -8.16 -15.38
C ASP A 176 -25.43 -6.90 -16.24
N GLU A 177 -24.99 -7.03 -17.49
CA GLU A 177 -24.75 -5.88 -18.39
C GLU A 177 -25.96 -4.94 -18.51
N ARG A 178 -27.19 -5.44 -18.29
CA ARG A 178 -28.42 -4.62 -18.24
C ARG A 178 -28.43 -3.57 -17.11
N GLY A 179 -27.69 -3.81 -16.03
CA GLY A 179 -27.53 -2.90 -14.90
C GLY A 179 -26.32 -1.97 -15.03
N VAL A 180 -25.59 -2.02 -16.14
CA VAL A 180 -24.42 -1.16 -16.37
C VAL A 180 -24.80 -0.04 -17.33
N THR A 181 -24.59 1.21 -16.92
CA THR A 181 -24.84 2.36 -17.80
C THR A 181 -23.91 2.32 -19.02
N PRO A 182 -24.43 2.56 -20.24
CA PRO A 182 -23.60 2.61 -21.45
C PRO A 182 -22.57 3.77 -21.41
N ALA A 183 -22.73 4.73 -20.51
CA ALA A 183 -21.78 5.81 -20.30
C ALA A 183 -20.54 5.39 -19.48
N PHE A 184 -20.56 4.22 -18.83
CA PHE A 184 -19.43 3.76 -18.02
C PHE A 184 -18.28 3.29 -18.90
N GLY A 185 -17.25 4.13 -19.02
CA GLY A 185 -16.07 3.89 -19.88
C GLY A 185 -15.06 2.86 -19.35
N GLY A 186 -15.45 2.00 -18.40
CA GLY A 186 -14.57 0.99 -17.79
C GLY A 186 -13.90 1.42 -16.48
N MET A 187 -13.87 2.72 -16.19
CA MET A 187 -13.25 3.26 -14.99
C MET A 187 -13.94 4.55 -14.55
N ALA A 188 -14.06 4.76 -13.24
CA ALA A 188 -14.51 6.01 -12.65
C ALA A 188 -13.71 6.35 -11.39
N LEU A 189 -13.50 7.65 -11.17
CA LEU A 189 -12.95 8.22 -9.93
C LEU A 189 -13.99 9.19 -9.39
N LEU A 190 -14.35 9.03 -8.13
CA LEU A 190 -15.28 9.91 -7.43
C LEU A 190 -14.51 10.58 -6.30
N SER A 191 -14.50 11.91 -6.29
CA SER A 191 -14.05 12.69 -5.15
C SER A 191 -15.19 12.83 -4.13
N PRO A 192 -14.91 12.86 -2.82
CA PRO A 192 -15.93 13.08 -1.80
C PRO A 192 -16.65 14.40 -2.04
N GLU A 193 -17.95 14.45 -1.76
CA GLU A 193 -18.67 15.73 -1.75
C GLU A 193 -18.15 16.62 -0.61
N GLU A 194 -18.08 17.93 -0.85
CA GLU A 194 -17.69 18.90 0.17
C GLU A 194 -18.64 18.81 1.38
N GLY A 195 -18.10 18.54 2.57
CA GLY A 195 -18.86 18.48 3.82
C GLY A 195 -19.18 17.08 4.37
N LEU A 196 -18.86 15.99 3.65
CA LEU A 196 -19.00 14.61 4.17
C LEU A 196 -17.80 14.15 5.04
N GLY A 197 -16.76 14.97 5.17
CA GLY A 197 -15.73 14.79 6.18
C GLY A 197 -16.31 15.13 7.55
N GLY A 198 -16.71 14.11 8.30
CA GLY A 198 -17.31 14.27 9.63
C GLY A 198 -16.56 15.29 10.47
N ALA A 199 -17.24 16.38 10.80
CA ALA A 199 -16.81 17.39 11.75
C ALA A 199 -16.95 16.85 13.19
N ASP A 200 -16.35 15.70 13.49
CA ASP A 200 -16.20 15.23 14.87
C ASP A 200 -14.94 15.86 15.46
N ASP A 201 -15.05 16.34 16.71
CA ASP A 201 -14.16 17.25 17.44
C ASP A 201 -12.68 16.76 17.65
N GLY A 202 -12.27 15.67 17.01
CA GLY A 202 -10.89 15.15 17.01
C GLY A 202 -10.20 15.11 15.64
N PHE A 203 -10.86 15.60 14.59
CA PHE A 203 -10.41 15.48 13.20
C PHE A 203 -9.20 16.39 12.89
N VAL A 204 -8.04 15.77 12.58
CA VAL A 204 -6.87 16.50 12.07
C VAL A 204 -6.98 16.55 10.54
N PRO A 205 -7.19 17.74 9.92
CA PRO A 205 -7.48 17.87 8.49
C PRO A 205 -6.49 17.15 7.56
N ASP A 206 -5.21 17.12 7.94
CA ASP A 206 -4.15 16.47 7.17
C ASP A 206 -4.25 14.93 7.14
N ARG A 207 -4.86 14.31 8.17
CA ARG A 207 -4.99 12.84 8.27
C ARG A 207 -6.10 12.29 7.40
N ALA A 208 -7.15 13.07 7.17
CA ALA A 208 -8.34 12.62 6.45
C ALA A 208 -8.34 13.00 4.97
N HIS A 209 -7.29 13.68 4.50
CA HIS A 209 -7.17 14.03 3.09
C HIS A 209 -7.21 12.76 2.23
N GLY A 210 -8.19 12.66 1.34
CA GLY A 210 -8.42 11.47 0.52
C GLY A 210 -9.52 10.53 1.01
N VAL A 211 -10.02 10.66 2.24
CA VAL A 211 -11.18 9.86 2.73
C VAL A 211 -12.42 10.16 1.89
N GLY A 212 -13.25 9.14 1.66
CA GLY A 212 -14.47 9.20 0.85
C GLY A 212 -14.23 9.09 -0.66
N HIS A 213 -12.98 9.13 -1.13
CA HIS A 213 -12.70 8.90 -2.54
C HIS A 213 -13.06 7.46 -2.95
N ILE A 214 -13.74 7.28 -4.10
CA ILE A 214 -14.07 5.96 -4.67
C ILE A 214 -13.40 5.77 -6.03
N TYR A 215 -12.73 4.63 -6.20
CA TYR A 215 -12.22 4.15 -7.47
C TYR A 215 -13.03 2.96 -7.93
N VAL A 216 -13.55 3.01 -9.15
CA VAL A 216 -14.31 1.93 -9.77
C VAL A 216 -13.62 1.51 -11.04
N ARG A 217 -13.52 0.21 -11.25
CA ARG A 217 -13.04 -0.36 -12.50
C ARG A 217 -13.86 -1.57 -12.89
N SER A 218 -14.21 -1.68 -14.17
CA SER A 218 -14.87 -2.87 -14.70
C SER A 218 -13.94 -3.76 -15.53
N GLU A 219 -14.23 -5.05 -15.48
CA GLU A 219 -13.60 -6.10 -16.27
C GLU A 219 -14.69 -7.07 -16.76
N ALA A 220 -14.31 -7.99 -17.65
CA ALA A 220 -15.20 -9.08 -18.04
C ALA A 220 -15.57 -9.93 -16.81
N GLY A 221 -16.87 -10.25 -16.68
CA GLY A 221 -17.38 -11.07 -15.58
C GLY A 221 -17.14 -12.57 -15.78
N SER A 222 -17.69 -13.34 -14.86
CA SER A 222 -17.67 -14.82 -14.88
C SER A 222 -18.45 -15.42 -16.07
N ALA A 223 -19.39 -14.68 -16.65
CA ALA A 223 -20.17 -15.05 -17.84
C ALA A 223 -20.22 -13.91 -18.86
N GLU A 224 -20.62 -14.22 -20.10
CA GLU A 224 -20.60 -13.28 -21.25
C GLU A 224 -21.42 -12.01 -21.01
N ASN A 225 -22.58 -12.12 -20.35
CA ASN A 225 -23.47 -11.01 -20.04
C ASN A 225 -23.20 -10.38 -18.66
N LEU A 226 -22.09 -10.72 -18.00
CA LEU A 226 -21.73 -10.20 -16.70
C LEU A 226 -20.50 -9.29 -16.82
N ARG A 227 -20.51 -8.24 -16.01
CA ARG A 227 -19.37 -7.36 -15.77
C ARG A 227 -18.97 -7.46 -14.32
N ARG A 228 -17.66 -7.56 -14.08
CA ARG A 228 -17.10 -7.52 -12.75
C ARG A 228 -16.58 -6.13 -12.46
N PHE A 229 -17.00 -5.56 -11.35
CA PHE A 229 -16.52 -4.29 -10.84
C PHE A 229 -15.63 -4.54 -9.63
N SER A 230 -14.44 -3.94 -9.64
CA SER A 230 -13.60 -3.80 -8.46
C SER A 230 -13.74 -2.36 -7.98
N ILE A 231 -14.25 -2.19 -6.77
CA ILE A 231 -14.54 -0.90 -6.17
C ILE A 231 -13.65 -0.74 -4.95
N THR A 232 -12.90 0.35 -4.90
CA THR A 232 -12.06 0.72 -3.75
C THR A 232 -12.51 2.05 -3.19
N ARG A 233 -12.96 2.08 -1.94
CA ARG A 233 -13.25 3.31 -1.19
C ARG A 233 -12.15 3.57 -0.18
N ILE A 234 -11.74 4.83 -0.07
CA ILE A 234 -10.87 5.28 1.01
C ILE A 234 -11.74 5.58 2.23
N ILE A 235 -11.57 4.82 3.31
CA ILE A 235 -12.36 4.96 4.53
C ILE A 235 -11.47 5.42 5.69
N ALA A 236 -12.07 6.09 6.68
CA ALA A 236 -11.35 6.41 7.91
C ALA A 236 -10.96 5.13 8.68
N VAL A 237 -9.96 5.23 9.56
CA VAL A 237 -9.40 4.05 10.27
C VAL A 237 -10.43 3.38 11.19
N ASP A 238 -11.32 4.18 11.75
CA ASP A 238 -12.37 3.83 12.70
C ASP A 238 -13.77 3.79 12.06
N GLU A 239 -13.86 3.92 10.73
CA GLU A 239 -15.15 3.89 10.04
C GLU A 239 -15.80 2.50 10.16
N PRO A 240 -17.08 2.40 10.56
CA PRO A 240 -17.76 1.12 10.69
C PRO A 240 -17.87 0.41 9.34
N LEU A 241 -17.63 -0.90 9.32
CA LEU A 241 -17.59 -1.69 8.08
C LEU A 241 -18.92 -2.32 7.67
N HIS A 242 -19.85 -2.50 8.62
CA HIS A 242 -21.03 -3.34 8.43
C HIS A 242 -21.95 -2.90 7.28
N ASP A 243 -22.04 -1.60 7.01
CA ASP A 243 -22.92 -0.98 6.00
C ASP A 243 -22.14 -0.34 4.84
N GLN A 244 -20.84 -0.63 4.71
CA GLN A 244 -20.00 -0.03 3.67
C GLN A 244 -20.42 -0.44 2.26
N ARG A 245 -20.88 -1.68 2.05
CA ARG A 245 -21.34 -2.16 0.75
C ARG A 245 -22.51 -1.33 0.25
N GLU A 246 -23.51 -1.13 1.11
CA GLU A 246 -24.74 -0.38 0.83
C GLU A 246 -24.44 1.10 0.62
N ARG A 247 -23.59 1.71 1.47
CA ARG A 247 -23.17 3.12 1.31
C ARG A 247 -22.46 3.35 -0.01
N ILE A 248 -21.52 2.49 -0.37
CA ILE A 248 -20.76 2.60 -1.63
C ILE A 248 -21.70 2.46 -2.82
N LEU A 249 -22.58 1.45 -2.82
CA LEU A 249 -23.52 1.23 -3.91
C LEU A 249 -24.54 2.38 -4.04
N GLY A 250 -25.03 2.90 -2.92
CA GLY A 250 -25.90 4.08 -2.89
C GLY A 250 -25.21 5.33 -3.46
N GLU A 251 -23.98 5.59 -3.06
CA GLU A 251 -23.20 6.72 -3.59
C GLU A 251 -22.92 6.57 -5.10
N LEU A 252 -22.67 5.35 -5.58
CA LEU A 252 -22.48 5.08 -7.02
C LEU A 252 -23.77 5.21 -7.83
N ASP A 253 -24.93 4.88 -7.24
CA ASP A 253 -26.25 5.08 -7.84
C ASP A 253 -26.58 6.57 -7.92
N GLU A 254 -26.50 7.29 -6.80
CA GLU A 254 -26.79 8.72 -6.68
C GLU A 254 -25.94 9.58 -7.62
N ARG A 255 -24.65 9.24 -7.76
CA ARG A 255 -23.73 9.93 -8.66
C ARG A 255 -23.80 9.47 -10.11
N GLY A 256 -24.72 8.55 -10.44
CA GLY A 256 -24.97 8.08 -11.79
C GLY A 256 -23.84 7.24 -12.40
N VAL A 257 -22.97 6.66 -11.56
CA VAL A 257 -21.87 5.79 -12.01
C VAL A 257 -22.37 4.37 -12.27
N LEU A 258 -23.20 3.84 -11.36
CA LEU A 258 -23.89 2.55 -11.49
C LEU A 258 -25.38 2.72 -11.20
N PRO A 259 -26.09 3.56 -11.99
CA PRO A 259 -27.49 3.85 -11.72
C PRO A 259 -28.34 2.59 -11.91
N PHE A 260 -29.21 2.31 -10.94
CA PHE A 260 -30.14 1.18 -10.93
C PHE A 260 -29.47 -0.20 -10.99
N ALA A 261 -28.21 -0.32 -10.56
CA ALA A 261 -27.49 -1.59 -10.59
C ALA A 261 -28.09 -2.65 -9.67
N GLY A 262 -28.74 -2.25 -8.55
CA GLY A 262 -29.23 -3.15 -7.49
C GLY A 262 -29.90 -4.44 -7.99
N PRO A 263 -31.00 -4.36 -8.75
CA PRO A 263 -31.70 -5.56 -9.27
C PRO A 263 -30.88 -6.46 -10.21
N TRP A 264 -29.74 -5.97 -10.68
CA TRP A 264 -28.86 -6.64 -11.63
C TRP A 264 -27.56 -7.16 -10.98
N ILE A 265 -27.33 -6.86 -9.70
CA ILE A 265 -26.21 -7.40 -8.94
C ILE A 265 -26.45 -8.89 -8.71
N ARG A 266 -25.49 -9.70 -9.18
CA ARG A 266 -25.47 -11.16 -9.01
C ARG A 266 -24.59 -11.60 -7.86
N MET A 267 -23.58 -10.80 -7.54
CA MET A 267 -22.67 -11.04 -6.44
C MET A 267 -22.12 -9.72 -5.94
N CYS A 268 -22.07 -9.56 -4.63
CA CYS A 268 -21.43 -8.49 -3.90
C CYS A 268 -20.59 -9.12 -2.79
N HIS A 269 -19.29 -8.81 -2.75
CA HIS A 269 -18.38 -9.39 -1.78
C HIS A 269 -17.29 -8.39 -1.37
N SER A 270 -16.99 -8.33 -0.08
CA SER A 270 -15.77 -7.69 0.42
C SER A 270 -14.99 -8.69 1.28
N PRO A 271 -13.65 -8.73 1.17
CA PRO A 271 -12.83 -9.56 2.04
C PRO A 271 -12.61 -8.95 3.44
N HIS A 272 -13.19 -7.78 3.74
CA HIS A 272 -12.85 -6.99 4.93
C HIS A 272 -13.92 -6.95 6.02
N ASP A 273 -15.20 -7.01 5.64
CA ASP A 273 -16.33 -6.69 6.53
C ASP A 273 -16.88 -7.90 7.31
N GLY A 274 -16.33 -9.09 7.10
CA GLY A 274 -16.79 -10.31 7.77
C GLY A 274 -18.14 -10.84 7.29
N ARG A 275 -18.73 -10.25 6.24
CA ARG A 275 -20.01 -10.69 5.67
C ARG A 275 -19.77 -11.70 4.53
N GLU A 276 -20.70 -12.63 4.37
CA GLU A 276 -20.71 -13.57 3.25
C GLU A 276 -20.89 -12.83 1.91
N ALA A 277 -20.63 -13.51 0.80
CA ALA A 277 -21.01 -12.99 -0.51
C ALA A 277 -22.55 -13.01 -0.65
N GLU A 278 -23.12 -11.93 -1.16
CA GLU A 278 -24.57 -11.71 -1.23
C GLU A 278 -25.00 -11.30 -2.65
N ASP A 279 -26.28 -11.45 -2.99
CA ASP A 279 -26.87 -10.90 -4.21
C ASP A 279 -27.29 -9.43 -4.05
N GLY A 280 -27.92 -8.86 -5.08
CA GLY A 280 -28.43 -7.49 -5.06
C GLY A 280 -29.57 -7.21 -4.07
N ASP A 281 -30.23 -8.26 -3.58
CA ASP A 281 -31.30 -8.18 -2.57
C ASP A 281 -30.75 -8.43 -1.15
N GLY A 282 -29.43 -8.65 -1.01
CA GLY A 282 -28.76 -8.93 0.27
C GLY A 282 -28.90 -10.37 0.75
N ASN A 283 -29.35 -11.29 -0.11
CA ASN A 283 -29.41 -12.71 0.25
C ASN A 283 -28.03 -13.35 0.10
N PRO A 284 -27.59 -14.18 1.06
CA PRO A 284 -26.35 -14.93 0.94
C PRO A 284 -26.33 -15.85 -0.29
N LEU A 285 -25.17 -15.97 -0.93
CA LEU A 285 -24.94 -16.86 -2.06
C LEU A 285 -24.41 -18.21 -1.60
N ASP A 286 -25.32 -19.14 -1.29
CA ASP A 286 -25.01 -20.49 -0.78
C ASP A 286 -23.96 -21.24 -1.61
N GLU A 287 -23.94 -21.04 -2.93
CA GLU A 287 -23.01 -21.70 -3.87
C GLU A 287 -21.54 -21.31 -3.68
N LEU A 288 -21.27 -20.13 -3.11
CA LEU A 288 -19.91 -19.67 -2.79
C LEU A 288 -19.49 -20.11 -1.37
N GLY A 289 -20.46 -20.49 -0.54
CA GLY A 289 -20.28 -21.00 0.81
C GLY A 289 -19.83 -19.96 1.84
N ALA A 290 -19.89 -20.37 3.12
CA ALA A 290 -19.55 -19.54 4.28
C ALA A 290 -18.06 -19.10 4.33
N GLY A 291 -17.19 -19.68 3.49
CA GLY A 291 -15.78 -19.28 3.39
C GLY A 291 -15.57 -17.85 2.86
N THR A 292 -16.63 -17.21 2.37
CA THR A 292 -16.62 -15.83 1.89
C THR A 292 -16.68 -14.79 3.02
N ALA A 293 -17.17 -15.16 4.21
CA ALA A 293 -17.16 -14.32 5.40
C ALA A 293 -15.73 -14.19 5.95
N MET A 294 -15.02 -13.14 5.51
CA MET A 294 -13.63 -12.89 5.86
C MET A 294 -13.44 -11.50 6.49
N SER A 295 -12.49 -11.39 7.41
CA SER A 295 -12.07 -10.11 7.98
C SER A 295 -10.57 -9.90 7.74
N LEU A 296 -10.20 -9.86 6.46
CA LEU A 296 -8.82 -9.57 6.07
C LEU A 296 -8.47 -8.11 6.37
N PRO A 297 -7.25 -7.82 6.84
CA PRO A 297 -6.82 -6.46 7.08
C PRO A 297 -6.78 -5.66 5.77
N MET A 298 -7.22 -4.40 5.83
CA MET A 298 -7.17 -3.48 4.71
C MET A 298 -5.75 -2.94 4.48
N SER A 299 -5.50 -2.42 3.27
CA SER A 299 -4.25 -1.71 2.98
C SER A 299 -4.35 -0.27 3.47
N SER A 300 -3.47 0.11 4.41
CA SER A 300 -3.46 1.45 4.98
C SER A 300 -2.83 2.49 4.05
N ILE A 301 -3.33 3.72 4.16
CA ILE A 301 -2.66 4.95 3.76
C ILE A 301 -2.02 5.52 5.02
N TRP A 302 -0.73 5.77 4.97
CA TRP A 302 0.07 6.18 6.13
C TRP A 302 0.12 7.70 6.26
N PHE A 303 0.33 8.13 7.49
CA PHE A 303 0.62 9.48 7.91
C PHE A 303 1.81 9.45 8.89
N THR A 304 2.55 10.55 8.99
CA THR A 304 3.56 10.73 10.03
C THR A 304 3.42 12.06 10.78
N GLU A 305 3.67 12.07 12.08
CA GLU A 305 3.81 13.27 12.90
C GLU A 305 5.15 13.97 12.56
N GLY A 306 5.20 14.64 11.42
CA GLY A 306 6.40 15.27 10.89
C GLY A 306 6.36 15.41 9.37
N GLU A 307 7.50 15.78 8.78
CA GLU A 307 7.64 15.79 7.33
C GLU A 307 8.18 14.44 6.83
N PRO A 308 7.51 13.78 5.87
CA PRO A 308 8.08 12.64 5.19
C PRO A 308 9.41 13.00 4.54
N LEU A 309 10.35 12.06 4.54
CA LEU A 309 11.65 12.27 3.92
C LEU A 309 11.47 12.53 2.41
N LEU A 310 11.88 13.73 1.98
CA LEU A 310 11.66 14.25 0.62
C LEU A 310 10.20 14.19 0.14
N GLY A 311 9.24 14.18 1.08
CA GLY A 311 7.82 14.03 0.77
C GLY A 311 7.41 12.64 0.26
N VAL A 312 8.25 11.61 0.44
CA VAL A 312 7.96 10.25 -0.06
C VAL A 312 8.28 9.10 0.88
N GLY A 313 9.22 9.27 1.82
CA GLY A 313 9.67 8.20 2.71
C GLY A 313 9.20 8.37 4.15
N LEU A 314 8.83 7.29 4.82
CA LEU A 314 8.52 7.30 6.26
C LEU A 314 9.50 6.46 7.07
N LEU A 315 9.86 5.27 6.58
CA LEU A 315 10.80 4.38 7.27
C LEU A 315 12.14 4.28 6.56
N PRO A 316 13.27 4.38 7.29
CA PRO A 316 14.58 4.05 6.76
C PRO A 316 14.65 2.55 6.43
N ALA A 317 15.43 2.19 5.41
CA ALA A 317 15.68 0.79 5.08
C ALA A 317 16.48 0.05 6.17
N ALA A 318 17.30 0.78 6.93
CA ALA A 318 18.08 0.24 8.04
C ALA A 318 17.39 0.52 9.38
N THR A 319 17.39 -0.49 10.26
CA THR A 319 16.72 -0.44 11.56
C THR A 319 17.62 0.01 12.71
N GLY A 320 18.94 0.10 12.49
CA GLY A 320 19.95 0.23 13.54
C GLY A 320 20.39 -1.10 14.17
N ILE A 321 19.70 -2.22 13.90
CA ILE A 321 20.15 -3.56 14.26
C ILE A 321 20.95 -4.14 13.08
N ARG A 322 22.15 -4.66 13.36
CA ARG A 322 23.03 -5.18 12.28
C ARG A 322 22.38 -6.40 11.61
N GLY A 323 22.21 -6.32 10.29
CA GLY A 323 21.60 -7.40 9.50
C GLY A 323 20.08 -7.35 9.46
N LEU A 324 19.42 -6.41 10.13
CA LEU A 324 17.97 -6.22 10.05
C LEU A 324 17.62 -5.02 9.18
N GLY A 325 16.85 -5.24 8.12
CA GLY A 325 16.35 -4.19 7.25
C GLY A 325 14.82 -4.21 7.10
N VAL A 326 14.29 -3.13 6.56
CA VAL A 326 12.86 -2.95 6.25
C VAL A 326 12.70 -2.64 4.77
N ALA A 327 11.80 -3.36 4.10
CA ALA A 327 11.40 -3.09 2.73
C ALA A 327 9.91 -3.35 2.59
N CYS A 328 9.10 -2.35 2.91
CA CYS A 328 7.65 -2.48 2.93
C CYS A 328 6.96 -1.24 2.34
N ARG A 329 5.63 -1.28 2.28
CA ARG A 329 4.79 -0.16 1.82
C ARG A 329 5.02 1.14 2.59
N ALA A 330 5.40 1.06 3.86
CA ALA A 330 5.71 2.23 4.69
C ALA A 330 7.16 2.74 4.52
N SER A 331 8.02 2.07 3.77
CA SER A 331 9.38 2.58 3.49
C SER A 331 9.32 3.83 2.62
N LEU A 332 8.78 3.70 1.40
CA LEU A 332 8.68 4.78 0.41
C LEU A 332 7.22 4.98 -0.07
N PRO A 333 6.28 5.23 0.86
CA PRO A 333 4.86 5.20 0.54
C PRO A 333 4.44 6.25 -0.50
N GLY A 334 5.08 7.42 -0.54
CA GLY A 334 4.73 8.48 -1.49
C GLY A 334 5.03 8.13 -2.95
N LEU A 335 5.77 7.06 -3.23
CA LEU A 335 6.03 6.57 -4.59
C LEU A 335 5.11 5.40 -4.98
N GLY A 336 4.20 4.97 -4.11
CA GLY A 336 3.31 3.84 -4.38
C GLY A 336 4.07 2.54 -4.68
N LEU A 337 3.64 1.84 -5.72
CA LEU A 337 4.25 0.57 -6.16
C LEU A 337 5.73 0.75 -6.58
N GLU A 338 6.09 1.86 -7.23
CA GLU A 338 7.51 2.14 -7.54
C GLU A 338 8.35 2.22 -6.26
N GLY A 339 7.77 2.77 -5.19
CA GLY A 339 8.36 2.84 -3.85
C GLY A 339 8.62 1.47 -3.24
N GLU A 340 7.68 0.53 -3.38
CA GLU A 340 7.83 -0.85 -2.90
C GLU A 340 9.02 -1.54 -3.59
N PHE A 341 9.12 -1.43 -4.92
CA PHE A 341 10.25 -1.96 -5.68
C PHE A 341 11.58 -1.28 -5.31
N ALA A 342 11.57 0.04 -5.15
CA ALA A 342 12.76 0.79 -4.76
C ALA A 342 13.24 0.40 -3.35
N ALA A 343 12.33 0.21 -2.40
CA ALA A 343 12.64 -0.26 -1.05
C ALA A 343 13.21 -1.69 -1.07
N GLY A 344 12.61 -2.59 -1.84
CA GLY A 344 13.12 -3.96 -2.03
C GLY A 344 14.53 -3.98 -2.66
N ALA A 345 14.75 -3.19 -3.71
CA ALA A 345 16.05 -3.08 -4.37
C ALA A 345 17.12 -2.50 -3.43
N ALA A 346 16.74 -1.54 -2.58
CA ALA A 346 17.64 -0.95 -1.58
C ALA A 346 18.04 -1.94 -0.48
N ALA A 347 17.07 -2.68 0.05
CA ALA A 347 17.34 -3.76 1.00
C ALA A 347 18.25 -4.83 0.39
N ALA A 348 17.98 -5.26 -0.85
CA ALA A 348 18.82 -6.21 -1.57
C ALA A 348 20.26 -5.69 -1.77
N ALA A 349 20.42 -4.41 -2.12
CA ALA A 349 21.73 -3.79 -2.26
C ALA A 349 22.51 -3.77 -0.94
N THR A 350 21.83 -3.57 0.19
CA THR A 350 22.43 -3.61 1.53
C THR A 350 22.94 -5.01 1.87
N VAL A 351 22.16 -6.04 1.55
CA VAL A 351 22.55 -7.45 1.73
C VAL A 351 23.71 -7.84 0.81
N ALA A 352 23.73 -7.35 -0.43
CA ALA A 352 24.77 -7.67 -1.41
C ALA A 352 26.08 -6.85 -1.23
N SER A 353 26.05 -5.73 -0.53
CA SER A 353 27.19 -4.81 -0.38
C SER A 353 28.44 -5.46 0.23
N PRO A 354 28.37 -6.27 1.31
CA PRO A 354 29.52 -6.97 1.86
C PRO A 354 30.21 -7.90 0.85
N ALA A 355 29.44 -8.56 -0.03
CA ALA A 355 29.94 -9.45 -1.07
C ALA A 355 30.60 -8.72 -2.27
N ARG A 356 30.39 -7.40 -2.40
CA ARG A 356 30.99 -6.57 -3.44
C ARG A 356 32.29 -5.88 -3.01
N SER A 357 32.68 -5.99 -1.74
CA SER A 357 33.99 -5.50 -1.29
C SER A 357 35.09 -6.30 -1.99
N PRO A 358 36.08 -5.65 -2.65
CA PRO A 358 37.20 -6.33 -3.29
C PRO A 358 38.06 -7.14 -2.30
N LEU A 359 37.91 -6.88 -0.99
CA LEU A 359 38.56 -7.63 0.10
C LEU A 359 37.76 -8.86 0.55
N SER A 360 36.48 -9.02 0.13
CA SER A 360 35.64 -10.18 0.45
C SER A 360 35.70 -11.30 -0.58
N ARG A 361 36.48 -11.13 -1.67
CA ARG A 361 36.85 -12.24 -2.56
C ARG A 361 37.75 -13.20 -1.79
N SER A 362 37.13 -14.08 -1.00
CA SER A 362 37.75 -15.32 -0.59
C SER A 362 38.27 -16.02 -1.84
N SER A 363 39.57 -16.31 -1.87
CA SER A 363 40.25 -17.01 -2.96
C SER A 363 39.78 -18.46 -3.15
N LEU A 364 38.80 -18.93 -2.37
CA LEU A 364 38.30 -20.30 -2.38
C LEU A 364 37.07 -20.53 -3.27
N LEU A 365 36.47 -19.48 -3.86
CA LEU A 365 35.29 -19.61 -4.74
C LEU A 365 35.53 -19.17 -6.20
N SER A 366 36.79 -18.93 -6.61
CA SER A 366 37.11 -18.62 -8.02
C SER A 366 37.56 -19.85 -8.82
N LYS A 367 37.32 -21.07 -8.32
CA LYS A 367 37.51 -22.33 -9.04
C LYS A 367 36.40 -23.32 -8.70
N ALA A 368 35.25 -23.13 -9.32
CA ALA A 368 34.28 -24.18 -9.61
C ALA A 368 33.57 -23.81 -10.92
#